data_AF-A0A524FN50-F1
#
_entry.id   AF-A0A524FN50-F1
#
_cell.length_a   1.000
_cell.length_b   1.000
_cell.length_c   1.000
_cell.angle_alpha   90.00
_cell.angle_beta   90.00
_cell.angle_gamma   90.00
#
_symmetry.space_group_name_H-M   'P 1'
#
loop_
_entity.id
_entity.type
_entity.pdbx_description
1 polymer ?
#
loop_
_entity_poly.entity_id
_entity_poly.type
_entity_poly.pdbx_seq_one_letter_code
_entity_poly.pdbx_strand_id
1 'polypeptide(L)'
;MKAEAKYVSEPRSLTPCGRCSCVIMYKGDLCIFCDAASEILEGALSNYGVSSAVIKEVDIESGDDCGCDTNDVSMLPTIKICDAKFSGLPDEQMINDAVIRAIMKDCFCE
;
A
#
# COMPACT_ATOMS: atom_id res chain seq x y z
N MET A 1 -33.12 -26.02 -12.95
CA MET A 1 -31.75 -25.57 -13.32
C MET A 1 -31.58 -24.17 -12.77
N LYS A 2 -30.78 -23.98 -11.71
CA LYS A 2 -30.33 -22.65 -11.25
C LYS A 2 -28.84 -22.78 -11.03
N ALA A 3 -28.06 -22.20 -11.94
CA ALA A 3 -26.61 -22.11 -11.80
C ALA A 3 -26.33 -20.89 -10.92
N GLU A 4 -25.85 -21.13 -9.71
CA GLU A 4 -25.31 -20.09 -8.85
C GLU A 4 -23.89 -19.79 -9.34
N ALA A 5 -23.67 -18.56 -9.80
CA ALA A 5 -22.35 -18.08 -10.19
C ALA A 5 -21.46 -18.02 -8.95
N LYS A 6 -20.55 -18.98 -8.84
CA LYS A 6 -19.44 -18.91 -7.88
C LYS A 6 -18.58 -17.71 -8.26
N TYR A 7 -18.57 -16.68 -7.43
CA TYR A 7 -17.57 -15.62 -7.48
C TYR A 7 -16.20 -16.27 -7.25
N VAL A 8 -15.41 -16.36 -8.33
CA VAL A 8 -14.02 -16.77 -8.26
C VAL A 8 -13.26 -15.53 -7.84
N SER A 9 -13.01 -15.40 -6.54
CA SER A 9 -12.03 -14.44 -6.02
C SER A 9 -10.67 -14.81 -6.60
N GLU A 10 -10.08 -13.92 -7.40
CA GLU A 10 -8.74 -14.09 -7.96
C GLU A 10 -7.73 -14.45 -6.85
N PRO A 11 -6.76 -15.33 -7.13
CA PRO A 11 -5.83 -15.80 -6.12
C PRO A 11 -5.02 -14.63 -5.57
N ARG A 12 -5.21 -14.35 -4.28
CA ARG A 12 -4.47 -13.36 -3.49
C ARG A 12 -2.97 -13.59 -3.68
N SER A 13 -2.32 -12.80 -4.52
CA SER A 13 -0.86 -12.80 -4.67
C SER A 13 -0.27 -12.07 -3.47
N LEU A 14 -0.26 -12.75 -2.32
CA LEU A 14 0.44 -12.26 -1.15
C LEU A 14 1.94 -12.25 -1.45
N THR A 15 2.63 -11.24 -0.94
CA THR A 15 4.08 -11.22 -0.92
C THR A 15 4.63 -12.43 -0.13
N PRO A 16 5.90 -12.79 -0.29
CA PRO A 16 6.51 -13.89 0.47
C PRO A 16 6.40 -13.73 1.99
N CYS A 17 6.23 -12.51 2.49
CA CYS A 17 5.99 -12.21 3.90
C CYS A 17 4.51 -12.28 4.32
N GLY A 18 3.62 -12.78 3.45
CA GLY A 18 2.19 -12.97 3.74
C GLY A 18 1.36 -11.69 3.71
N ARG A 19 1.88 -10.60 3.13
CA ARG A 19 1.19 -9.30 3.04
C ARG A 19 0.56 -9.09 1.67
N CYS A 20 -0.47 -8.26 1.61
CA CYS A 20 -1.12 -7.87 0.36
C CYS A 20 -0.17 -7.12 -0.61
N SER A 21 0.70 -6.26 -0.07
CA SER A 21 1.83 -5.65 -0.80
C SER A 21 2.90 -5.21 0.21
N CYS A 22 4.11 -4.95 -0.26
CA CYS A 22 5.17 -4.34 0.55
C CYS A 22 4.99 -2.85 0.75
N VAL A 23 4.34 -2.18 -0.18
CA VAL A 23 3.96 -0.77 -0.06
C VAL A 23 2.49 -0.65 -0.38
N ILE A 24 1.73 -0.14 0.59
CA ILE A 24 0.29 0.08 0.47
C ILE A 24 0.02 1.54 0.80
N MET A 25 -0.72 2.21 -0.07
CA MET A 25 -1.22 3.55 0.18
C MET A 25 -2.74 3.53 0.20
N TYR A 26 -3.30 3.80 1.36
CA TYR A 26 -4.73 3.95 1.56
C TYR A 26 -5.13 5.38 1.26
N LYS A 27 -6.11 5.54 0.38
CA LYS A 27 -6.69 6.81 -0.05
C LYS A 27 -8.22 6.75 -0.02
N GLY A 28 -8.82 7.90 -0.29
CA GLY A 28 -10.26 8.09 -0.43
C GLY A 28 -10.50 9.39 -1.20
N ASP A 29 -11.72 9.58 -1.69
CA ASP A 29 -12.11 10.66 -2.59
C ASP A 29 -11.94 12.04 -1.94
N LEU A 30 -12.08 12.14 -0.61
CA LEU A 30 -11.98 13.40 0.14
C LEU A 30 -10.58 13.67 0.73
N CYS A 31 -9.59 12.87 0.37
CA CYS A 31 -8.24 12.97 0.91
C CYS A 31 -7.39 14.04 0.20
N ILE A 32 -7.42 15.27 0.71
CA ILE A 32 -6.66 16.41 0.15
C ILE A 32 -5.14 16.17 0.12
N PHE A 33 -4.62 15.39 1.07
CA PHE A 33 -3.17 15.15 1.20
C PHE A 33 -2.68 13.88 0.49
N CYS A 34 -3.58 13.13 -0.16
CA CYS A 34 -3.20 11.86 -0.78
C CYS A 34 -2.23 12.07 -1.95
N ASP A 35 -2.46 13.06 -2.82
CA ASP A 35 -1.56 13.31 -3.94
C ASP A 35 -0.14 13.67 -3.46
N ALA A 36 -0.04 14.59 -2.49
CA ALA A 36 1.23 14.98 -1.89
C ALA A 36 1.95 13.81 -1.20
N ALA A 37 1.22 12.94 -0.51
CA ALA A 37 1.79 11.76 0.12
C ALA A 37 2.26 10.72 -0.91
N SER A 38 1.57 10.60 -2.05
CA SER A 38 2.01 9.73 -3.17
C SER A 38 3.31 10.23 -3.77
N GLU A 39 3.42 11.54 -4.03
CA GLU A 39 4.64 12.13 -4.57
C GLU A 39 5.85 11.91 -3.65
N ILE A 40 5.68 12.10 -2.34
CA ILE A 40 6.74 11.83 -1.34
C ILE A 40 7.14 10.34 -1.36
N LEU A 41 6.15 9.44 -1.43
CA LEU A 41 6.38 8.01 -1.45
C LEU A 41 7.11 7.54 -2.71
N GLU A 42 6.65 8.01 -3.88
CA GLU A 42 7.28 7.73 -5.17
C GLU A 42 8.70 8.28 -5.24
N GLY A 43 8.92 9.51 -4.75
CA GLY A 43 10.25 10.11 -4.67
C GLY A 43 11.19 9.28 -3.81
N ALA A 44 10.75 8.86 -2.63
CA ALA A 44 11.54 8.03 -1.74
C ALA A 44 11.87 6.66 -2.35
N LEU A 45 10.93 5.99 -3.02
CA LEU A 45 11.19 4.71 -3.69
C LEU A 45 12.17 4.86 -4.85
N SER A 46 12.00 5.90 -5.66
CA SER A 46 12.87 6.22 -6.80
C SER A 46 14.32 6.48 -6.37
N ASN A 47 14.53 7.15 -5.23
CA ASN A 47 15.86 7.40 -4.66
C ASN A 47 16.66 6.12 -4.38
N TYR A 48 15.98 4.99 -4.15
CA TYR A 48 16.61 3.69 -3.91
C TYR A 48 16.48 2.71 -5.08
N GLY A 49 16.06 3.20 -6.26
CA GLY A 49 15.90 2.38 -7.46
C GLY A 49 14.71 1.42 -7.41
N VAL A 50 13.76 1.63 -6.50
CA VAL A 50 12.55 0.83 -6.41
C VAL A 50 11.47 1.43 -7.31
N SER A 51 10.87 0.60 -8.17
CA SER A 51 9.78 1.03 -9.05
C SER A 51 8.55 1.44 -8.25
N SER A 52 7.88 2.54 -8.62
CA SER A 52 6.60 2.94 -8.04
C SER A 52 5.47 1.92 -8.31
N ALA A 53 5.67 0.98 -9.25
CA ALA A 53 4.74 -0.12 -9.50
C ALA A 53 4.53 -1.04 -8.28
N VAL A 54 5.42 -1.01 -7.28
CA VAL A 54 5.25 -1.75 -6.02
C VAL A 54 4.21 -1.13 -5.09
N ILE A 55 3.81 0.14 -5.34
CA ILE A 55 2.80 0.84 -4.55
C ILE A 55 1.43 0.25 -4.90
N LYS A 56 0.81 -0.39 -3.92
CA LYS A 56 -0.59 -0.79 -4.02
C LYS A 56 -1.47 0.32 -3.46
N GLU A 57 -2.14 1.03 -4.33
CA GLU A 57 -3.17 1.98 -3.90
C GLU A 57 -4.46 1.24 -3.53
N VAL A 58 -5.04 1.62 -2.40
CA VAL A 58 -6.28 1.05 -1.87
C VAL A 58 -7.23 2.20 -1.56
N ASP A 59 -8.37 2.20 -2.24
CA ASP A 59 -9.45 3.12 -1.93
C ASP A 59 -10.35 2.49 -0.85
N ILE A 60 -10.40 3.12 0.32
CA ILE A 60 -11.19 2.62 1.46
C ILE A 60 -12.70 2.80 1.30
N GLU A 61 -13.14 3.66 0.38
CA GLU A 61 -14.55 3.98 0.13
C GLU A 61 -15.14 3.09 -0.98
N SER A 62 -14.30 2.57 -1.87
CA SER A 62 -14.68 1.70 -3.00
C SER A 62 -15.38 0.39 -2.60
N GLY A 63 -15.20 -0.08 -1.35
CA GLY A 63 -15.72 -1.36 -0.88
C GLY A 63 -15.07 -2.59 -1.54
N ASP A 64 -13.96 -2.41 -2.26
CA ASP A 64 -13.25 -3.45 -2.99
C ASP A 64 -12.39 -4.30 -2.03
N ASP A 65 -12.62 -5.62 -1.99
CA ASP A 65 -11.79 -6.56 -1.24
C ASP A 65 -10.50 -6.84 -2.01
N CYS A 66 -9.62 -5.85 -2.04
CA CYS A 66 -8.28 -5.95 -2.61
C CYS A 66 -7.34 -6.88 -1.81
N GLY A 67 -7.84 -7.56 -0.77
CA GLY A 67 -7.07 -8.44 0.10
C GLY A 67 -6.14 -7.71 1.09
N CYS A 68 -6.14 -6.38 1.08
CA CYS A 68 -5.45 -5.54 2.03
C CYS A 68 -6.42 -5.18 3.16
N ASP A 69 -6.07 -5.50 4.41
CA ASP A 69 -6.90 -5.15 5.55
C ASP A 69 -7.02 -3.62 5.70
N THR A 70 -8.24 -3.11 5.65
CA THR A 70 -8.59 -1.68 5.82
C THR A 70 -9.11 -1.36 7.21
N ASN A 71 -9.38 -2.36 8.07
CA ASN A 71 -10.01 -2.15 9.38
C ASN A 71 -9.16 -1.30 10.33
N ASP A 72 -7.84 -1.32 10.16
CA ASP A 72 -6.91 -0.53 10.97
C ASP A 72 -6.72 0.92 10.46
N VAL A 73 -7.36 1.33 9.36
CA VAL A 73 -7.15 2.66 8.77
C VAL A 73 -8.12 3.65 9.39
N SER A 74 -7.63 4.47 10.31
CA SER A 74 -8.42 5.50 11.00
C SER A 74 -8.27 6.90 10.41
N MET A 75 -7.25 7.13 9.58
CA MET A 75 -6.90 8.42 9.00
C MET A 75 -6.35 8.26 7.59
N LEU A 76 -6.56 9.25 6.73
CA LEU A 76 -6.04 9.29 5.36
C LEU A 76 -5.10 10.51 5.16
N PRO A 77 -4.09 10.41 4.29
CA PRO A 77 -3.59 9.16 3.70
C PRO A 77 -3.01 8.25 4.79
N THR A 78 -3.06 6.93 4.58
CA THR A 78 -2.26 6.00 5.38
C THR A 78 -1.32 5.26 4.46
N ILE A 79 -0.04 5.24 4.79
CA ILE A 79 0.99 4.52 4.03
C ILE A 79 1.52 3.39 4.92
N LYS A 80 1.51 2.17 4.41
CA LYS A 80 2.16 1.01 5.03
C LYS A 80 3.33 0.59 4.17
N ILE A 81 4.53 0.58 4.76
CA ILE A 81 5.76 0.12 4.12
C ILE A 81 6.29 -1.02 4.98
N CYS A 82 6.15 -2.25 4.51
CA CYS A 82 6.52 -3.45 5.27
C CYS A 82 5.86 -3.44 6.67
N ASP A 83 6.63 -3.32 7.75
CA ASP A 83 6.15 -3.26 9.14
C ASP A 83 5.79 -1.84 9.61
N ALA A 84 6.14 -0.81 8.84
CA ALA A 84 5.92 0.57 9.21
C ALA A 84 4.54 1.05 8.71
N LYS A 85 3.87 1.85 9.54
CA LYS A 85 2.60 2.50 9.21
C LYS A 85 2.71 3.99 9.53
N PHE A 86 2.33 4.80 8.55
CA PHE A 86 2.29 6.25 8.63
C PHE A 86 0.87 6.69 8.32
N SER A 87 0.32 7.60 9.12
CA SER A 87 -1.03 8.13 8.93
C SER A 87 -0.97 9.66 8.90
N GLY A 88 -1.70 10.27 7.98
CA GLY A 88 -1.54 11.68 7.63
C GLY A 88 -0.42 11.88 6.62
N LEU A 89 -0.06 13.15 6.37
CA LEU A 89 1.04 13.51 5.48
C LEU A 89 2.38 13.12 6.14
N PRO A 90 3.13 12.14 5.61
CA PRO A 90 4.39 11.74 6.20
C PRO A 90 5.52 12.70 5.82
N ASP A 91 6.50 12.84 6.71
CA ASP A 91 7.76 13.49 6.38
C ASP A 91 8.62 12.60 5.47
N GLU A 92 9.32 13.23 4.53
CA GLU A 92 10.19 12.54 3.56
C GLU A 92 11.22 11.65 4.25
N GLN A 93 11.86 12.12 5.33
CA GLN A 93 12.85 11.35 6.07
C GLN A 93 12.28 10.05 6.64
N MET A 94 11.04 10.07 7.15
CA MET A 94 10.39 8.90 7.74
C MET A 94 10.10 7.84 6.68
N ILE A 95 9.68 8.26 5.48
CA ILE A 95 9.43 7.36 4.36
C ILE A 95 10.74 6.75 3.86
N ASN A 96 11.79 7.54 3.68
CA ASN A 96 13.10 7.04 3.26
C ASN A 96 13.63 5.97 4.23
N ASP A 97 13.58 6.24 5.54
CA ASP A 97 13.96 5.28 6.57
C ASP A 97 13.17 3.96 6.48
N ALA A 98 11.87 4.05 6.20
CA ALA A 98 11.00 2.87 6.07
C ALA A 98 11.32 2.07 4.80
N VAL A 99 11.57 2.74 3.68
CA VAL A 99 11.95 2.12 2.41
C VAL A 99 13.29 1.40 2.58
N ILE A 100 14.31 2.03 3.19
CA ILE A 100 15.60 1.37 3.47
C ILE A 100 15.39 0.11 4.30
N ARG A 101 14.59 0.17 5.37
CA ARG A 101 14.31 -1.01 6.22
C ARG A 101 13.59 -2.10 5.45
N ALA A 102 12.69 -1.75 4.53
CA ALA A 102 12.00 -2.72 3.68
C ALA A 102 12.95 -3.37 2.66
N ILE A 103 13.90 -2.63 2.10
CA ILE A 103 14.98 -3.16 1.24
C ILE A 103 15.86 -4.13 2.03
N MET A 104 16.31 -3.76 3.23
CA MET A 104 17.14 -4.63 4.08
C MET A 104 16.44 -5.94 4.48
N LYS A 105 15.10 -5.96 4.44
CA LYS A 105 14.27 -7.13 4.74
C LYS A 105 13.89 -7.93 3.50
N ASP A 106 14.41 -7.55 2.32
CA ASP A 106 14.09 -8.21 1.05
C ASP A 106 12.56 -8.22 0.80
N CYS A 107 11.87 -7.11 1.14
CA CYS A 107 10.42 -7.02 0.95
C CYS A 107 10.08 -6.93 -0.54
N PHE A 108 10.83 -6.11 -1.27
CA PHE A 108 10.61 -5.84 -2.69
C PHE A 108 11.14 -7.00 -3.53
N CYS A 109 10.36 -8.08 -3.63
CA CYS A 109 10.65 -9.16 -4.56
C CYS A 109 10.20 -8.73 -5.97
N GLU A 110 11.15 -8.70 -6.91
CA GLU A 110 10.88 -8.57 -8.36
C GLU A 110 10.19 -9.81 -8.94
#